data_AF-A0A954P9P3-F1
#
_entry.id   AF-A0A954P9P3-F1
#
_cell.length_a   1.000
_cell.length_b   1.000
_cell.length_c   1.000
_cell.angle_alpha   90.00
_cell.angle_beta   90.00
_cell.angle_gamma   90.00
#
_symmetry.space_group_name_H-M   'P 1'
#
loop_
_entity.id
_entity.type
_entity.pdbx_description
1 polymer ?
#
loop_
_entity_poly.entity_id
_entity_poly.type
_entity_poly.pdbx_seq_one_letter_code
_entity_poly.pdbx_strand_id
1 'polypeptide(L)'
;MPKKKRYRSNSTGNSSGYNSGGSTGYSSSTHSGNGGGNGGGGRSRGGRRPNRRRRAPGNTNSNEHFPEPQVDENGEIPLLEFVGLLEMHPNGYGFLRSNDSNYSRERTDPFVPGTMIEKFGLRQGVCIRAMMQQARRQQGPRVREIIDVDGLKPEEYVNVKNFDDDKALTPINPEQWLNLEIGQEPITNRIIDLLAPLGK
;
A
#
# COMPACT_ATOMS: atom_id res chain seq x y z
N MET A 1 51.73 -25.71 1.02
CA MET A 1 52.02 -25.37 2.44
C MET A 1 53.42 -24.77 2.51
N PRO A 2 53.75 -23.79 3.39
CA PRO A 2 52.98 -23.16 4.48
C PRO A 2 52.84 -21.61 4.31
N LYS A 3 51.71 -20.95 4.62
CA LYS A 3 51.15 -20.48 5.93
C LYS A 3 52.07 -19.57 6.77
N LYS A 4 51.70 -18.28 6.91
CA LYS A 4 51.69 -17.56 8.22
C LYS A 4 50.54 -16.55 8.31
N LYS A 5 49.58 -16.87 9.19
CA LYS A 5 48.59 -15.98 9.82
C LYS A 5 49.28 -15.12 10.89
N ARG A 6 48.82 -13.88 11.12
CA ARG A 6 48.83 -13.24 12.46
C ARG A 6 47.58 -12.39 12.69
N TYR A 7 47.27 -12.26 13.97
CA TYR A 7 45.96 -12.05 14.61
C TYR A 7 45.55 -10.57 14.82
N ARG A 8 44.22 -10.40 14.96
CA ARG A 8 43.40 -9.40 15.69
C ARG A 8 44.09 -8.46 16.70
N SER A 9 43.55 -7.25 16.82
CA SER A 9 43.08 -6.72 18.11
C SER A 9 41.88 -5.78 17.96
N ASN A 10 40.87 -5.98 18.82
CA ASN A 10 39.78 -5.05 19.11
C ASN A 10 40.29 -4.03 20.13
N SER A 11 39.88 -2.77 20.03
CA SER A 11 39.75 -1.92 21.21
C SER A 11 38.38 -1.25 21.25
N THR A 12 37.69 -1.54 22.34
CA THR A 12 36.45 -0.94 22.80
C THR A 12 36.79 0.39 23.46
N GLY A 13 36.10 1.46 23.08
CA GLY A 13 36.26 2.79 23.69
C GLY A 13 34.92 3.48 23.79
N ASN A 14 34.26 3.31 24.94
CA ASN A 14 33.06 4.00 25.38
C ASN A 14 33.45 5.40 25.88
N SER A 15 32.83 6.47 25.36
CA SER A 15 32.85 7.77 26.03
C SER A 15 31.52 8.51 25.86
N SER A 16 31.01 8.92 27.02
CA SER A 16 29.77 9.62 27.29
C SER A 16 29.98 11.14 27.31
N GLY A 17 28.91 11.90 27.02
CA GLY A 17 28.80 13.36 27.17
C GLY A 17 29.36 14.13 25.98
N TYR A 18 28.74 15.18 25.43
CA TYR A 18 27.99 16.25 26.10
C TYR A 18 26.92 16.85 25.17
N ASN A 19 25.85 17.33 25.80
CA ASN A 19 24.74 18.07 25.20
C ASN A 19 25.09 19.57 25.09
N SER A 20 24.92 20.15 23.91
CA SER A 20 24.85 21.59 23.60
C SER A 20 24.27 21.65 22.18
N GLY A 21 23.12 22.25 21.88
CA GLY A 21 22.61 23.55 22.32
C GLY A 21 22.54 24.45 21.08
N GLY A 22 21.34 24.73 20.58
CA GLY A 22 21.11 25.75 19.56
C GLY A 22 20.16 25.35 18.44
N SER A 23 18.85 25.57 18.62
CA SER A 23 17.97 25.82 17.48
C SER A 23 16.98 26.94 17.82
N THR A 24 16.97 27.89 16.90
CA THR A 24 16.42 29.24 16.96
C THR A 24 14.90 29.22 16.90
N GLY A 25 14.28 30.09 17.69
CA GLY A 25 12.82 30.21 17.78
C GLY A 25 12.16 30.90 16.59
N TYR A 26 10.93 30.50 16.33
CA TYR A 26 9.93 31.29 15.63
C TYR A 26 8.65 31.24 16.47
N SER A 27 8.36 32.36 17.13
CA SER A 27 7.11 32.60 17.85
C SER A 27 6.11 33.27 16.93
N SER A 28 4.93 32.68 16.76
CA SER A 28 3.74 33.40 16.28
C SER A 28 2.61 33.22 17.30
N SER A 29 2.30 34.32 17.97
CA SER A 29 1.19 34.47 18.90
C SER A 29 0.06 35.24 18.23
N THR A 30 -1.15 34.69 18.20
CA THR A 30 -2.40 35.46 18.26
C THR A 30 -3.48 34.62 18.93
N HIS A 31 -3.92 35.02 20.11
CA HIS A 31 -5.31 34.86 20.52
C HIS A 31 -5.70 35.99 21.49
N SER A 32 -6.67 36.76 21.02
CA SER A 32 -7.30 37.89 21.68
C SER A 32 -8.02 37.44 22.95
N GLY A 33 -7.96 38.28 23.97
CA GLY A 33 -8.53 38.03 25.29
C GLY A 33 -10.05 38.20 25.38
N ASN A 34 -10.55 37.91 26.58
CA ASN A 34 -11.65 38.64 27.17
C ASN A 34 -11.58 38.52 28.71
N GLY A 35 -11.41 39.65 29.38
CA GLY A 35 -11.49 39.78 30.83
C GLY A 35 -12.92 40.11 31.28
N GLY A 36 -13.22 39.83 32.54
CA GLY A 36 -14.44 40.29 33.20
C GLY A 36 -14.77 39.46 34.44
N GLY A 37 -14.39 39.96 35.62
CA GLY A 37 -14.79 39.40 36.91
C GLY A 37 -16.17 39.85 37.37
N ASN A 38 -16.76 39.14 38.34
CA ASN A 38 -17.31 39.73 39.57
C ASN A 38 -17.69 38.63 40.58
N GLY A 39 -17.62 38.95 41.88
CA GLY A 39 -17.75 37.98 42.97
C GLY A 39 -19.14 37.74 43.54
N GLY A 40 -19.16 36.94 44.61
CA GLY A 40 -20.11 37.01 45.71
C GLY A 40 -21.33 36.07 45.67
N GLY A 41 -21.53 35.31 46.75
CA GLY A 41 -22.86 34.86 47.20
C GLY A 41 -23.15 33.36 47.03
N GLY A 42 -23.20 32.63 48.17
CA GLY A 42 -23.44 31.20 48.20
C GLY A 42 -24.92 30.76 48.13
N ARG A 43 -25.12 29.44 48.06
CA ARG A 43 -26.03 28.62 48.88
C ARG A 43 -26.09 27.19 48.32
N SER A 44 -26.11 26.25 49.26
CA SER A 44 -26.17 24.80 49.15
C SER A 44 -27.15 24.25 48.10
N ARG A 45 -26.75 23.16 47.42
CA ARG A 45 -27.55 21.94 47.25
C ARG A 45 -26.70 20.83 46.63
N GLY A 46 -26.66 19.70 47.33
CA GLY A 46 -25.93 18.50 46.92
C GLY A 46 -26.40 17.97 45.57
N GLY A 47 -25.43 17.67 44.71
CA GLY A 47 -25.61 16.98 43.44
C GLY A 47 -24.51 15.94 43.29
N ARG A 48 -24.89 14.66 43.40
CA ARG A 48 -24.02 13.50 43.16
C ARG A 48 -23.43 13.60 41.75
N ARG A 49 -22.12 13.80 41.64
CA ARG A 49 -21.38 13.69 40.36
C ARG A 49 -21.28 12.21 39.98
N PRO A 50 -21.88 11.74 38.87
CA PRO A 50 -21.60 10.40 38.37
C PRO A 50 -20.18 10.41 37.80
N ASN A 51 -19.34 9.57 38.37
CA ASN A 51 -18.00 9.26 37.89
C ASN A 51 -18.11 8.63 36.49
N ARG A 52 -18.15 9.44 35.42
CA ARG A 52 -17.91 8.98 34.05
C ARG A 52 -16.46 8.57 33.97
N ARG A 53 -16.18 7.34 34.40
CA ARG A 53 -15.02 6.58 33.97
C ARG A 53 -14.98 6.71 32.45
N ARG A 54 -13.96 7.40 31.95
CA ARG A 54 -13.54 7.34 30.56
C ARG A 54 -13.35 5.87 30.23
N ARG A 55 -14.35 5.24 29.61
CA ARG A 55 -14.18 4.00 28.88
C ARG A 55 -13.23 4.36 27.74
N ALA A 56 -11.96 3.98 27.90
CA ALA A 56 -11.05 3.86 26.78
C ALA A 56 -11.76 3.03 25.70
N PRO A 57 -11.70 3.42 24.41
CA PRO A 57 -12.24 2.61 23.33
C PRO A 57 -11.63 1.22 23.42
N GLY A 58 -12.51 0.22 23.40
CA GLY A 58 -12.14 -1.18 23.46
C GLY A 58 -11.10 -1.50 22.40
N ASN A 59 -10.05 -2.17 22.85
CA ASN A 59 -9.16 -2.95 22.00
C ASN A 59 -10.01 -3.99 21.27
N THR A 60 -10.46 -3.66 20.07
CA THR A 60 -11.06 -4.63 19.15
C THR A 60 -9.92 -5.52 18.69
N ASN A 61 -9.62 -6.57 19.46
CA ASN A 61 -8.90 -7.72 18.96
C ASN A 61 -9.77 -8.35 17.86
N SER A 62 -9.67 -7.85 16.63
CA SER A 62 -10.01 -8.66 15.46
C SER A 62 -9.00 -9.80 15.47
N ASN A 63 -9.45 -10.95 15.96
CA ASN A 63 -8.75 -12.21 15.82
C ASN A 63 -8.76 -12.54 14.32
N GLU A 64 -7.87 -11.89 13.57
CA GLU A 64 -7.70 -12.10 12.14
C GLU A 64 -7.17 -13.51 11.98
N HIS A 65 -8.08 -14.42 11.63
CA HIS A 65 -7.80 -15.82 11.44
C HIS A 65 -7.05 -15.98 10.13
N PHE A 66 -5.71 -15.97 10.20
CA PHE A 66 -4.89 -16.42 9.08
C PHE A 66 -5.13 -17.93 8.93
N PRO A 67 -5.65 -18.40 7.78
CA PRO A 67 -5.73 -19.83 7.55
C PRO A 67 -4.31 -20.41 7.64
N GLU A 68 -4.13 -21.42 8.48
CA GLU A 68 -2.87 -22.14 8.56
C GLU A 68 -2.55 -22.72 7.17
N PRO A 69 -1.31 -22.56 6.68
CA PRO A 69 -0.92 -23.11 5.39
C PRO A 69 -1.10 -24.62 5.41
N GLN A 70 -1.96 -25.12 4.52
CA GLN A 70 -2.08 -26.56 4.28
C GLN A 70 -0.77 -27.06 3.69
N VAL A 71 -0.11 -27.97 4.38
CA VAL A 71 1.09 -28.67 3.90
C VAL A 71 0.65 -29.94 3.19
N ASP A 72 1.23 -30.21 2.03
CA ASP A 72 1.01 -31.45 1.30
C ASP A 72 1.70 -32.65 1.99
N GLU A 73 1.48 -33.86 1.46
CA GLU A 73 2.04 -35.11 1.99
C GLU A 73 3.58 -35.12 2.02
N ASN A 74 4.24 -34.22 1.27
CA ASN A 74 5.69 -34.07 1.20
C ASN A 74 6.23 -32.98 2.16
N GLY A 75 5.33 -32.26 2.86
CA GLY A 75 5.69 -31.15 3.75
C GLY A 75 5.96 -29.83 3.04
N GLU A 76 5.58 -29.70 1.77
CA GLU A 76 5.63 -28.47 0.99
C GLU A 76 4.31 -27.71 1.06
N ILE A 77 4.39 -26.38 1.01
CA ILE A 77 3.18 -25.54 0.94
C ILE A 77 2.87 -25.36 -0.55
N PRO A 78 1.66 -25.72 -1.00
CA PRO A 78 1.30 -25.64 -2.41
C PRO A 78 1.35 -24.19 -2.90
N LEU A 79 1.63 -24.06 -4.18
CA LEU A 79 1.50 -22.80 -4.89
C LEU A 79 0.03 -22.58 -5.24
N LEU A 80 -0.47 -21.37 -4.95
CA LEU A 80 -1.81 -20.92 -5.27
C LEU A 80 -1.72 -19.81 -6.31
N GLU A 81 -2.60 -19.86 -7.29
CA GLU A 81 -2.70 -18.77 -8.27
C GLU A 81 -3.38 -17.56 -7.63
N PHE A 82 -2.85 -16.38 -7.91
CA PHE A 82 -3.39 -15.10 -7.48
C PHE A 82 -3.33 -14.10 -8.63
N VAL A 83 -4.38 -13.31 -8.79
CA VAL A 83 -4.46 -12.21 -9.76
C VAL A 83 -4.67 -10.92 -8.98
N GLY A 84 -3.83 -9.92 -9.23
CA GLY A 84 -3.98 -8.62 -8.60
C GLY A 84 -3.11 -7.54 -9.21
N LEU A 85 -3.37 -6.31 -8.81
CA LEU A 85 -2.69 -5.12 -9.31
C LEU A 85 -1.46 -4.81 -8.46
N LEU A 86 -0.31 -4.58 -9.09
CA LEU A 86 0.95 -4.30 -8.40
C LEU A 86 0.95 -2.89 -7.78
N GLU A 87 0.98 -2.82 -6.45
CA GLU A 87 1.34 -1.60 -5.72
C GLU A 87 2.82 -1.69 -5.30
N MET A 88 3.62 -0.71 -5.72
CA MET A 88 5.02 -0.63 -5.34
C MET A 88 5.22 0.12 -4.02
N HIS A 89 6.10 -0.40 -3.18
CA HIS A 89 6.60 0.29 -1.99
C HIS A 89 7.84 1.12 -2.37
N PRO A 90 8.07 2.29 -1.76
CA PRO A 90 9.29 3.10 -1.96
C PRO A 90 10.63 2.39 -1.73
N ASN A 91 10.61 1.20 -1.13
CA ASN A 91 11.81 0.42 -0.81
C ASN A 91 12.11 -0.63 -1.91
N GLY A 92 11.42 -0.57 -3.06
CA GLY A 92 11.70 -1.41 -4.23
C GLY A 92 11.02 -2.79 -4.25
N TYR A 93 10.20 -3.12 -3.25
CA TYR A 93 9.32 -4.31 -3.29
C TYR A 93 7.86 -3.89 -3.52
N GLY A 94 6.95 -4.84 -3.71
CA GLY A 94 5.53 -4.52 -3.93
C GLY A 94 4.56 -5.52 -3.32
N PHE A 95 3.27 -5.24 -3.47
CA PHE A 95 2.17 -6.14 -3.11
C PHE A 95 1.16 -6.23 -4.25
N LEU A 96 0.54 -7.39 -4.43
CA LEU A 96 -0.58 -7.56 -5.35
C LEU A 96 -1.88 -7.24 -4.62
N ARG A 97 -2.58 -6.21 -5.07
CA ARG A 97 -3.88 -5.79 -4.53
C ARG A 97 -5.01 -6.50 -5.25
N SER A 98 -5.95 -7.06 -4.49
CA SER A 98 -7.15 -7.70 -5.05
C SER A 98 -8.22 -6.67 -5.42
N ASN A 99 -9.00 -6.98 -6.46
CA ASN A 99 -10.23 -6.25 -6.77
C ASN A 99 -11.31 -6.47 -5.70
N ASP A 100 -11.34 -7.65 -5.05
CA ASP A 100 -12.35 -7.99 -4.04
C ASP A 100 -12.24 -7.10 -2.79
N SER A 101 -11.04 -6.63 -2.48
CA SER A 101 -10.75 -5.70 -1.38
C SER A 101 -10.78 -4.24 -1.81
N ASN A 102 -11.29 -3.92 -3.00
CA ASN A 102 -11.24 -2.58 -3.62
C ASN A 102 -9.82 -1.99 -3.62
N TYR A 103 -8.81 -2.83 -3.83
CA TYR A 103 -7.39 -2.47 -3.81
C TYR A 103 -6.89 -1.88 -2.48
N SER A 104 -7.65 -2.08 -1.40
CA SER A 104 -7.23 -1.71 -0.05
C SER A 104 -6.11 -2.62 0.42
N ARG A 105 -5.34 -2.13 1.40
CA ARG A 105 -4.20 -2.87 1.94
C ARG A 105 -4.68 -3.97 2.86
N GLU A 106 -4.42 -5.22 2.49
CA GLU A 106 -4.74 -6.38 3.31
C GLU A 106 -3.47 -7.17 3.66
N ARG A 107 -3.54 -7.95 4.74
CA ARG A 107 -2.44 -8.83 5.16
C ARG A 107 -2.37 -10.12 4.32
N THR A 108 -3.46 -10.41 3.61
CA THR A 108 -3.62 -11.49 2.62
C THR A 108 -2.98 -11.12 1.28
N ASP A 109 -2.59 -9.87 1.06
CA ASP A 109 -1.98 -9.44 -0.20
C ASP A 109 -0.60 -10.07 -0.41
N PRO A 110 -0.36 -10.71 -1.57
CA PRO A 110 0.92 -11.34 -1.85
C PRO A 110 2.05 -10.33 -1.96
N PHE A 111 3.13 -10.58 -1.22
CA PHE A 111 4.38 -9.85 -1.34
C PHE A 111 5.11 -10.20 -2.63
N VAL A 112 5.49 -9.18 -3.40
CA VAL A 112 6.28 -9.28 -4.62
C VAL A 112 7.73 -8.86 -4.33
N PRO A 113 8.71 -9.77 -4.46
CA PRO A 113 10.12 -9.43 -4.25
C PRO A 113 10.63 -8.37 -5.24
N GLY A 114 11.43 -7.42 -4.76
CA GLY A 114 12.02 -6.38 -5.61
C GLY A 114 12.89 -6.93 -6.74
N THR A 115 13.59 -8.05 -6.51
CA THR A 115 14.35 -8.74 -7.56
C THR A 115 13.49 -9.16 -8.75
N MET A 116 12.21 -9.45 -8.52
CA MET A 116 11.27 -9.85 -9.56
C MET A 116 10.72 -8.64 -10.32
N ILE A 117 10.45 -7.56 -9.58
CA ILE A 117 10.08 -6.25 -10.13
C ILE A 117 11.20 -5.75 -11.06
N GLU A 118 12.44 -5.77 -10.60
CA GLU A 118 13.61 -5.36 -11.39
C GLU A 118 13.84 -6.28 -12.59
N LYS A 119 13.76 -7.61 -12.41
CA LYS A 119 14.00 -8.59 -13.47
C LYS A 119 13.05 -8.42 -14.66
N PHE A 120 11.76 -8.19 -14.39
CA PHE A 120 10.73 -8.07 -15.43
C PHE A 120 10.35 -6.63 -15.75
N GLY A 121 11.06 -5.64 -15.18
CA GLY A 121 10.78 -4.21 -15.41
C GLY A 121 9.35 -3.81 -15.02
N LEU A 122 8.78 -4.44 -13.98
CA LEU A 122 7.39 -4.23 -13.59
C LEU A 122 7.16 -2.80 -13.11
N ARG A 123 6.01 -2.24 -13.49
CA ARG A 123 5.62 -0.88 -13.13
C ARG A 123 4.44 -0.91 -12.18
N GLN A 124 4.27 0.15 -11.41
CA GLN A 124 3.09 0.29 -10.56
C GLN A 124 1.83 0.31 -11.42
N GLY A 125 0.79 -0.40 -10.99
CA GLY A 125 -0.50 -0.42 -11.68
C GLY A 125 -0.71 -1.58 -12.65
N VAL A 126 0.32 -2.36 -12.97
CA VAL A 126 0.15 -3.54 -13.85
C VAL A 126 -0.63 -4.65 -13.14
N CYS A 127 -1.50 -5.33 -13.88
CA CYS A 127 -2.18 -6.52 -13.44
C CYS A 127 -1.25 -7.72 -13.58
N ILE A 128 -1.07 -8.48 -12.50
CA ILE A 128 -0.17 -9.63 -12.46
C ILE A 128 -0.96 -10.87 -12.08
N ARG A 129 -0.76 -11.94 -12.85
CA ARG A 129 -1.17 -13.28 -12.49
C ARG A 129 0.05 -14.09 -12.08
N ALA A 130 0.05 -14.56 -10.84
CA ALA A 130 1.23 -15.13 -10.21
C ALA A 130 0.91 -16.37 -9.38
N MET A 131 1.90 -17.24 -9.23
CA MET A 131 1.88 -18.29 -8.22
C MET A 131 2.45 -17.74 -6.91
N MET A 132 1.62 -17.73 -5.87
CA MET A 132 2.00 -17.35 -4.52
C MET A 132 2.09 -18.58 -3.61
N GLN A 133 2.91 -18.47 -2.58
CA GLN A 133 3.02 -19.46 -1.53
C GLN A 133 2.61 -18.82 -0.20
N GLN A 134 1.71 -19.49 0.53
CA GLN A 134 1.34 -19.07 1.87
C GLN A 134 2.55 -19.19 2.81
N ALA A 135 2.76 -18.22 3.69
CA ALA A 135 3.89 -18.26 4.61
C ALA A 135 3.59 -19.14 5.84
N ARG A 136 4.62 -19.83 6.38
CA ARG A 136 4.52 -20.69 7.59
C ARG A 136 4.31 -19.93 8.92
N ARG A 137 4.31 -18.60 8.91
CA ARG A 137 4.24 -17.75 10.11
C ARG A 137 3.16 -16.68 9.89
N GLN A 138 3.03 -15.73 10.81
CA GLN A 138 2.15 -14.55 10.66
C GLN A 138 2.64 -13.55 9.58
N GLN A 139 3.28 -14.03 8.52
CA GLN A 139 3.66 -13.24 7.36
C GLN A 139 2.62 -13.47 6.26
N GLY A 140 2.39 -12.44 5.43
CA GLY A 140 1.51 -12.59 4.27
C GLY A 140 2.07 -13.57 3.23
N PRO A 141 1.25 -13.99 2.26
CA PRO A 141 1.71 -14.83 1.15
C PRO A 141 2.82 -14.15 0.35
N ARG A 142 3.64 -14.95 -0.33
CA ARG A 142 4.76 -14.46 -1.14
C ARG A 142 4.69 -15.00 -2.55
N VAL A 143 4.85 -14.12 -3.54
CA VAL A 143 4.97 -14.51 -4.94
C VAL A 143 6.25 -15.31 -5.18
N ARG A 144 6.10 -16.45 -5.86
CA ARG A 144 7.18 -17.36 -6.26
C ARG A 144 7.46 -17.31 -7.75
N GLU A 145 6.41 -17.19 -8.55
CA GLU A 145 6.49 -17.17 -10.00
C GLU A 145 5.44 -16.20 -10.56
N ILE A 146 5.81 -15.46 -11.60
CA ILE A 146 4.86 -14.64 -12.36
C ILE A 146 4.53 -15.40 -13.63
N ILE A 147 3.24 -15.59 -13.88
CA ILE A 147 2.72 -16.31 -15.03
C ILE A 147 2.47 -15.33 -16.18
N ASP A 148 1.92 -14.16 -15.86
CA ASP A 148 1.44 -13.17 -16.84
C ASP A 148 1.42 -11.76 -16.22
N VAL A 149 1.65 -10.75 -17.07
CA VAL A 149 1.59 -9.32 -16.76
C VAL A 149 0.76 -8.62 -17.82
N ASP A 150 -0.39 -8.05 -17.44
CA ASP A 150 -1.36 -7.38 -18.33
C ASP A 150 -1.79 -8.20 -19.55
N GLY A 151 -1.88 -9.54 -19.42
CA GLY A 151 -2.24 -10.45 -20.51
C GLY A 151 -1.06 -10.86 -21.41
N LEU A 152 0.17 -10.44 -21.06
CA LEU A 152 1.40 -10.79 -21.76
C LEU A 152 2.28 -11.71 -20.91
N LYS A 153 3.14 -12.48 -21.58
CA LYS A 153 4.19 -13.22 -20.87
C LYS A 153 5.17 -12.25 -20.21
N PRO A 154 5.74 -12.58 -19.03
CA PRO A 154 6.67 -11.68 -18.33
C PRO A 154 7.89 -11.27 -19.16
N GLU A 155 8.35 -12.15 -20.05
CA GLU A 155 9.48 -11.89 -20.95
C GLU A 155 9.13 -10.88 -22.06
N GLU A 156 7.86 -10.87 -22.51
CA GLU A 156 7.38 -9.96 -23.54
C GLU A 156 7.05 -8.58 -22.97
N TYR A 157 6.56 -8.52 -21.73
CA TYR A 157 6.20 -7.28 -21.04
C TYR A 157 7.37 -6.27 -20.94
N VAL A 158 8.62 -6.74 -20.84
CA VAL A 158 9.81 -5.89 -20.78
C VAL A 158 9.91 -4.93 -21.99
N ASN A 159 9.37 -5.34 -23.15
CA ASN A 159 9.37 -4.54 -24.37
C ASN A 159 8.18 -3.57 -24.47
N VAL A 160 7.24 -3.61 -23.52
CA VAL A 160 6.07 -2.74 -23.50
C VAL A 160 6.51 -1.33 -23.16
N LYS A 161 6.29 -0.45 -24.13
CA LYS A 161 6.49 0.99 -24.01
C LYS A 161 5.78 1.54 -22.78
N ASN A 162 6.50 2.36 -22.02
CA ASN A 162 5.90 3.07 -20.91
C ASN A 162 5.01 4.20 -21.43
N PHE A 163 3.92 4.49 -20.71
CA PHE A 163 3.02 5.58 -21.06
C PHE A 163 3.67 6.95 -20.81
N ASP A 164 4.44 7.08 -19.72
CA ASP A 164 5.11 8.33 -19.33
C ASP A 164 6.37 8.63 -20.14
N ASP A 165 6.82 7.69 -20.97
CA ASP A 165 7.97 7.95 -21.83
C ASP A 165 7.48 8.83 -23.00
N ASP A 166 7.68 10.16 -22.89
CA ASP A 166 7.24 11.19 -23.84
C ASP A 166 7.62 10.95 -25.32
N LYS A 167 8.55 10.02 -25.57
CA LYS A 167 8.99 9.62 -26.92
C LYS A 167 8.44 8.28 -27.37
N ALA A 168 7.83 7.51 -26.48
CA ALA A 168 7.37 6.16 -26.75
C ALA A 168 5.99 6.17 -27.40
N LEU A 169 5.10 7.05 -26.96
CA LEU A 169 3.74 7.18 -27.45
C LEU A 169 3.48 8.59 -28.00
N THR A 170 2.86 8.66 -29.17
CA THR A 170 2.41 9.93 -29.76
C THR A 170 0.92 10.08 -29.46
N PRO A 171 0.49 11.18 -28.80
CA PRO A 171 -0.93 11.43 -28.62
C PRO A 171 -1.56 11.70 -29.98
N ILE A 172 -2.64 10.98 -30.28
CA ILE A 172 -3.40 11.12 -31.51
C ILE A 172 -4.86 11.43 -31.18
N ASN A 173 -5.57 12.01 -32.15
CA ASN A 173 -7.01 12.11 -32.06
C ASN A 173 -7.63 10.71 -32.18
N PRO A 174 -8.77 10.45 -31.53
CA PRO A 174 -9.44 9.17 -31.66
C PRO A 174 -9.87 8.92 -33.11
N GLU A 175 -9.60 7.73 -33.62
CA GLU A 175 -9.94 7.32 -34.98
C GLU A 175 -11.12 6.35 -35.00
N GLN A 176 -11.43 5.73 -33.85
CA GLN A 176 -12.49 4.74 -33.73
C GLN A 176 -13.62 5.27 -32.85
N TRP A 177 -14.83 5.31 -33.39
CA TRP A 177 -16.02 5.66 -32.63
C TRP A 177 -16.42 4.51 -31.71
N LEU A 178 -16.61 4.82 -30.42
CA LEU A 178 -17.30 3.98 -29.46
C LEU A 178 -18.81 4.18 -29.59
N ASN A 179 -19.48 3.28 -30.32
CA ASN A 179 -20.94 3.31 -30.44
C ASN A 179 -21.59 2.86 -29.12
N LEU A 180 -22.35 3.76 -28.49
CA LEU A 180 -23.02 3.51 -27.21
C LEU A 180 -24.48 3.03 -27.40
N GLU A 181 -25.07 3.22 -28.58
CA GLU A 181 -26.39 2.73 -28.94
C GLU A 181 -26.41 1.20 -28.98
N ILE A 182 -27.19 0.60 -28.10
CA ILE A 182 -27.38 -0.86 -28.00
C ILE A 182 -28.79 -1.31 -28.41
N GLY A 183 -29.73 -0.37 -28.60
CA GLY A 183 -31.14 -0.65 -28.88
C GLY A 183 -32.04 0.58 -28.69
N GLN A 184 -33.34 0.37 -28.49
CA GLN A 184 -34.28 1.48 -28.28
C GLN A 184 -34.05 2.21 -26.94
N GLU A 185 -33.66 1.47 -25.91
CA GLU A 185 -33.35 1.99 -24.58
C GLU A 185 -31.96 1.53 -24.11
N PRO A 186 -31.24 2.35 -23.33
CA PRO A 186 -31.61 3.70 -22.88
C PRO A 186 -31.40 4.77 -23.97
N ILE A 187 -32.37 5.68 -24.13
CA ILE A 187 -32.33 6.78 -25.12
C ILE A 187 -31.11 7.70 -24.88
N THR A 188 -30.65 7.83 -23.64
CA THR A 188 -29.50 8.65 -23.27
C THR A 188 -28.25 8.32 -24.10
N ASN A 189 -27.97 7.04 -24.36
CA ASN A 189 -26.81 6.64 -25.16
C ASN A 189 -26.91 7.18 -26.59
N ARG A 190 -28.10 7.14 -27.19
CA ARG A 190 -28.36 7.68 -28.54
C ARG A 190 -28.19 9.19 -28.60
N ILE A 191 -28.62 9.90 -27.55
CA ILE A 191 -28.42 11.35 -27.45
C ILE A 191 -26.93 11.68 -27.36
N ILE A 192 -26.15 10.91 -26.58
CA ILE A 192 -24.69 11.08 -26.49
C ILE A 192 -24.04 10.84 -27.85
N ASP A 193 -24.38 9.75 -28.51
CA ASP A 193 -23.84 9.40 -29.83
C ASP A 193 -24.12 10.49 -30.90
N LEU A 194 -25.25 11.17 -30.83
CA LEU A 194 -25.62 12.24 -31.77
C LEU A 194 -24.98 13.61 -31.46
N LEU A 195 -24.83 13.96 -30.17
CA LEU A 195 -24.41 15.30 -29.75
C LEU A 195 -22.94 15.38 -29.30
N ALA A 196 -22.41 14.31 -28.73
CA ALA A 196 -21.09 14.24 -28.12
C ALA A 196 -20.45 12.85 -28.33
N PRO A 197 -20.15 12.46 -29.58
CA PRO A 197 -19.60 11.14 -29.88
C PRO A 197 -18.25 10.92 -29.18
N LEU A 198 -18.08 9.73 -28.62
CA LEU A 198 -16.87 9.33 -27.91
C LEU A 198 -15.99 8.45 -28.81
N GLY A 199 -14.68 8.62 -28.75
CA GLY A 199 -13.76 7.81 -29.55
C GLY A 199 -12.55 7.30 -28.77
N LYS A 200 -11.83 6.36 -29.38
CA LYS A 200 -10.54 5.84 -28.93
C LYS A 200 -9.50 5.85 -30.05
#